data_AF-A0A2K3JN80-F1
#
_entry.id   AF-A0A2K3JN80-F1
#
_cell.length_a   1.000
_cell.length_b   1.000
_cell.length_c   1.000
_cell.angle_alpha   90.00
_cell.angle_beta   90.00
_cell.angle_gamma   90.00
#
_symmetry.space_group_name_H-M   'P 1'
#
loop_
_entity.id
_entity.type
_entity.pdbx_description
1 polymer ?
#
loop_
_entity_poly.entity_id
_entity_poly.type
_entity_poly.pdbx_seq_one_letter_code
_entity_poly.pdbx_strand_id
1 'polypeptide(L)'
;MTRFTNTSTEDLRKKALEYEVKGTLLNYLLTNRQEQEVQEARRKVKTVNDNLADIEKRYSETNARLEEDIQKLKKDQEGEVERLKKEYEEKLAKVKVGYAASETKLKENAAAQDEKISKFSKERDEAVLSAGTLSDEKARLENDVTELQLYAANQYDEGFSFAIEQVKLLFPDLDVGRLGEADVMNQIIDGKLVPYIPPE
;
A
#
# COMPACT_ATOMS: atom_id res chain seq x y z
N MET A 1 -78.50 -85.41 -43.39
CA MET A 1 -77.83 -86.67 -43.01
C MET A 1 -77.63 -87.64 -44.19
N THR A 2 -77.74 -87.20 -45.44
CA THR A 2 -77.81 -88.10 -46.62
C THR A 2 -76.52 -88.18 -47.47
N ARG A 3 -75.47 -87.41 -47.12
CA ARG A 3 -74.19 -87.38 -47.88
C ARG A 3 -73.26 -88.55 -47.54
N PHE A 4 -73.25 -89.00 -46.28
CA PHE A 4 -72.38 -90.10 -45.85
C PHE A 4 -72.90 -91.48 -46.30
N THR A 5 -74.22 -91.63 -46.44
CA THR A 5 -74.87 -92.90 -46.83
C THR A 5 -74.74 -93.24 -48.31
N ASN A 6 -74.43 -92.26 -49.17
CA ASN A 6 -74.30 -92.42 -50.62
C ASN A 6 -72.84 -92.44 -51.11
N THR A 7 -71.87 -92.39 -50.19
CA THR A 7 -70.44 -92.38 -50.52
C THR A 7 -69.88 -93.80 -50.34
N SER A 8 -69.12 -94.30 -51.31
CA SER A 8 -68.50 -95.63 -51.19
C SER A 8 -67.55 -95.68 -50.00
N THR A 9 -67.36 -96.85 -49.41
CA THR A 9 -66.41 -97.05 -48.30
C THR A 9 -64.97 -96.70 -48.69
N GLU A 10 -64.61 -96.90 -49.95
CA GLU A 10 -63.31 -96.54 -50.53
C GLU A 10 -63.09 -95.02 -50.55
N ASP A 11 -64.10 -94.25 -51.00
CA ASP A 11 -64.04 -92.79 -51.00
C ASP A 11 -63.96 -92.19 -49.59
N LEU A 12 -64.63 -92.81 -48.62
CA LEU A 12 -64.53 -92.41 -47.21
C LEU A 12 -63.14 -92.68 -46.63
N ARG A 13 -62.52 -93.83 -46.93
CA ARG A 13 -61.13 -94.14 -46.54
C ARG A 13 -60.13 -93.18 -47.17
N LYS A 14 -60.30 -92.85 -48.45
CA LYS A 14 -59.45 -91.87 -49.14
C LYS A 14 -59.54 -90.49 -48.52
N LYS A 15 -60.74 -90.02 -48.18
CA LYS A 15 -60.94 -88.75 -47.46
C LYS A 15 -60.32 -88.77 -46.06
N ALA A 16 -60.46 -89.89 -45.32
CA ALA A 16 -59.85 -90.03 -44.00
C ALA A 16 -58.32 -89.88 -44.09
N LEU A 17 -57.68 -90.58 -45.04
CA LEU A 17 -56.25 -90.46 -45.31
C LEU A 17 -55.86 -89.05 -45.74
N GLU A 18 -56.64 -88.40 -46.61
CA GLU A 18 -56.38 -87.01 -47.04
C GLU A 18 -56.40 -86.03 -45.86
N TYR A 19 -57.37 -86.16 -44.95
CA TYR A 19 -57.43 -85.32 -43.75
C TYR A 19 -56.28 -85.61 -42.78
N GLU A 20 -55.86 -86.87 -42.64
CA GLU A 20 -54.69 -87.23 -41.85
C GLU A 20 -53.40 -86.61 -42.41
N VAL A 21 -53.20 -86.70 -43.74
CA VAL A 21 -52.08 -86.05 -44.42
C VAL A 21 -52.12 -84.53 -44.26
N LYS A 22 -53.29 -83.90 -44.40
CA LYS A 22 -53.46 -82.46 -44.18
C LYS A 22 -53.17 -82.06 -42.73
N GLY A 23 -53.63 -82.85 -41.76
CA GLY A 23 -53.40 -82.61 -40.33
C GLY A 23 -51.91 -82.71 -39.95
N THR A 24 -51.23 -83.74 -40.46
CA THR A 24 -49.78 -83.92 -40.25
C THR A 24 -48.96 -82.79 -40.88
N LEU A 25 -49.29 -82.36 -42.11
CA LEU A 25 -48.64 -81.22 -42.76
C LEU A 25 -48.84 -79.92 -41.98
N LEU A 26 -50.07 -79.66 -41.50
CA LEU A 26 -50.36 -78.48 -40.69
C LEU A 26 -49.55 -78.48 -39.39
N ASN A 27 -49.50 -79.62 -38.68
CA ASN A 27 -48.68 -79.76 -37.47
C ASN A 27 -47.20 -79.48 -37.76
N TYR A 28 -46.64 -80.02 -38.84
CA TYR A 28 -45.27 -79.75 -39.25
C TYR A 28 -45.00 -78.26 -39.47
N LEU A 29 -45.89 -77.56 -40.20
CA LEU A 29 -45.77 -76.12 -40.45
C LEU A 29 -45.87 -75.30 -39.15
N LEU A 30 -46.79 -75.66 -38.25
CA LEU A 30 -46.93 -75.01 -36.94
C LEU A 30 -45.68 -75.23 -36.08
N THR A 31 -45.17 -76.46 -36.00
CA THR A 31 -43.94 -76.78 -35.25
C THR A 31 -42.72 -76.06 -35.81
N ASN A 32 -42.56 -76.01 -37.14
CA ASN A 32 -41.45 -75.27 -37.77
C ASN A 32 -41.51 -73.77 -37.46
N ARG A 33 -42.70 -73.17 -37.52
CA ARG A 33 -42.87 -71.75 -37.17
C ARG A 33 -42.51 -71.51 -35.70
N GLN A 34 -43.00 -72.35 -34.79
CA GLN A 34 -42.69 -72.25 -33.37
C GLN A 34 -41.18 -72.40 -33.11
N GLU A 35 -40.52 -73.36 -33.76
CA GLU A 35 -39.07 -73.56 -33.65
C GLU A 35 -38.30 -72.32 -34.13
N GLN A 36 -38.71 -71.71 -35.25
CA GLN A 36 -38.09 -70.47 -35.74
C GLN A 36 -38.27 -69.30 -34.76
N GLU A 37 -39.47 -69.10 -34.23
CA GLU A 37 -39.76 -68.06 -33.22
C GLU A 37 -38.92 -68.28 -31.95
N VAL A 38 -38.78 -69.53 -31.49
CA VAL A 38 -37.92 -69.88 -30.35
C VAL A 38 -36.45 -69.62 -30.65
N GLN A 39 -35.96 -69.95 -31.84
CA GLN A 39 -34.57 -69.68 -32.24
C GLN A 39 -34.28 -68.18 -32.32
N GLU A 40 -35.20 -67.38 -32.88
CA GLU A 40 -35.06 -65.92 -32.92
C GLU A 40 -35.05 -65.33 -31.50
N ALA A 41 -35.97 -65.77 -30.64
CA ALA A 41 -36.01 -65.35 -29.24
C ALA A 41 -34.71 -65.70 -28.51
N ARG A 42 -34.17 -66.92 -28.71
CA ARG A 42 -32.88 -67.34 -28.13
C ARG A 42 -31.72 -66.46 -28.60
N ARG A 43 -31.67 -66.10 -29.89
CA ARG A 43 -30.63 -65.18 -30.41
C ARG A 43 -30.74 -63.81 -29.78
N LYS A 44 -31.95 -63.23 -29.68
CA LYS A 44 -32.18 -61.94 -29.02
C LYS A 44 -31.76 -61.98 -27.55
N VAL A 45 -32.16 -63.02 -26.80
CA VAL A 45 -31.76 -63.21 -25.40
C VAL A 45 -30.24 -63.30 -25.27
N LYS A 46 -29.56 -64.02 -26.17
CA LYS A 46 -28.10 -64.09 -26.16
C LYS A 46 -27.46 -62.70 -26.36
N THR A 47 -27.89 -61.95 -27.37
CA THR A 47 -27.37 -60.59 -27.61
C THR A 47 -27.62 -59.67 -26.43
N VAL A 48 -28.80 -59.74 -25.80
CA VAL A 48 -29.12 -58.95 -24.60
C VAL A 48 -28.22 -59.34 -23.44
N ASN A 49 -27.98 -60.63 -23.20
CA ASN A 49 -27.08 -61.08 -22.14
C ASN A 49 -25.63 -60.63 -22.36
N ASP A 50 -25.12 -60.73 -23.60
CA ASP A 50 -23.76 -60.29 -23.93
C ASP A 50 -23.61 -58.77 -23.73
N ASN A 51 -24.62 -57.99 -24.14
CA ASN A 51 -24.65 -56.54 -23.93
C ASN A 51 -24.75 -56.18 -22.44
N LEU A 52 -25.56 -56.91 -21.67
CA LEU A 52 -25.69 -56.70 -20.23
C LEU A 52 -24.35 -56.93 -19.53
N ALA A 53 -23.64 -58.01 -19.87
CA ALA A 53 -22.31 -58.29 -19.33
C ALA A 53 -21.28 -57.20 -19.66
N ASP A 54 -21.30 -56.64 -20.89
CA ASP A 54 -20.42 -55.52 -21.26
C ASP A 54 -20.76 -54.24 -20.46
N ILE A 55 -22.05 -53.94 -20.26
CA ILE A 55 -22.50 -52.80 -19.46
C ILE A 55 -22.07 -52.95 -18.00
N GLU A 56 -22.28 -54.12 -17.40
CA GLU A 56 -21.87 -54.41 -16.02
C GLU A 56 -20.36 -54.24 -15.86
N LYS A 57 -19.58 -54.77 -16.80
CA LYS A 57 -18.11 -54.61 -16.79
C LYS A 57 -17.70 -53.14 -16.85
N ARG A 58 -18.23 -52.37 -17.82
CA ARG A 58 -17.91 -50.93 -17.96
C ARG A 58 -18.34 -50.12 -16.74
N TYR A 59 -19.47 -50.48 -16.13
CA TYR A 59 -19.94 -49.86 -14.90
C TYR A 59 -18.94 -50.09 -13.76
N SER A 60 -18.51 -51.34 -13.54
CA SER A 60 -17.51 -51.65 -12.51
C SER A 60 -16.18 -50.94 -12.73
N GLU A 61 -15.68 -50.93 -13.98
CA GLU A 61 -14.43 -50.24 -14.33
C GLU A 61 -14.53 -48.71 -14.10
N THR A 62 -15.64 -48.10 -14.51
CA THR A 62 -15.87 -46.66 -14.32
C THR A 62 -16.03 -46.31 -12.85
N ASN A 63 -16.76 -47.13 -12.09
CA ASN A 63 -16.94 -46.92 -10.65
C ASN A 63 -15.61 -47.01 -9.89
N ALA A 64 -14.74 -47.96 -10.24
CA ALA A 64 -13.41 -48.07 -9.65
C ALA A 64 -12.53 -46.84 -9.94
N ARG A 65 -12.53 -46.36 -11.20
CA ARG A 65 -11.79 -45.15 -11.58
C ARG A 65 -12.28 -43.91 -10.83
N LEU A 66 -13.60 -43.73 -10.72
CA LEU A 66 -14.17 -42.60 -9.99
C LEU A 66 -13.81 -42.63 -8.52
N GLU A 67 -13.82 -43.81 -7.88
CA GLU A 67 -13.39 -43.96 -6.49
C GLU A 67 -11.92 -43.59 -6.29
N GLU A 68 -11.03 -44.03 -7.20
CA GLU A 68 -9.61 -43.65 -7.18
C GLU A 68 -9.41 -42.14 -7.36
N ASP A 69 -10.09 -41.53 -8.32
CA ASP A 69 -10.01 -40.09 -8.59
C ASP A 69 -10.53 -39.27 -7.39
N ILE A 70 -11.64 -39.69 -6.77
CA ILE A 70 -12.18 -39.05 -5.56
C ILE A 70 -11.16 -39.12 -4.42
N GLN A 71 -10.51 -40.27 -4.20
CA GLN A 71 -9.50 -40.42 -3.16
C GLN A 71 -8.26 -39.57 -3.42
N LYS A 72 -7.81 -39.50 -4.68
CA LYS A 72 -6.69 -38.64 -5.07
C LYS A 72 -7.02 -37.16 -4.85
N LEU A 73 -8.17 -36.71 -5.31
CA LEU A 73 -8.62 -35.32 -5.13
C LEU A 73 -8.71 -34.93 -3.65
N LYS A 74 -9.20 -35.83 -2.79
CA LYS A 74 -9.23 -35.60 -1.34
C LYS A 74 -7.83 -35.40 -0.75
N LYS A 75 -6.88 -36.27 -1.10
CA LYS A 75 -5.48 -36.16 -0.64
C LYS A 75 -4.80 -34.88 -1.14
N ASP A 76 -5.00 -34.55 -2.42
CA ASP A 76 -4.45 -33.34 -3.02
C ASP A 76 -5.03 -32.08 -2.34
N GLN A 77 -6.34 -32.07 -2.06
CA GLN A 77 -7.00 -30.98 -1.34
C GLN A 77 -6.49 -30.84 0.10
N GLU A 78 -6.35 -31.93 0.84
CA GLU A 78 -5.80 -31.93 2.21
C GLU A 78 -4.36 -31.38 2.23
N GLY A 79 -3.51 -31.83 1.29
CA GLY A 79 -2.13 -31.36 1.17
C GLY A 79 -2.04 -29.87 0.83
N GLU A 80 -2.90 -29.38 -0.08
CA GLU A 80 -2.93 -27.95 -0.44
C GLU A 80 -3.41 -27.08 0.72
N VAL A 81 -4.41 -27.53 1.49
CA VAL A 81 -4.87 -26.84 2.70
C VAL A 81 -3.77 -26.74 3.75
N GLU A 82 -3.02 -27.83 3.99
CA GLU A 82 -1.91 -27.82 4.93
C GLU A 82 -0.77 -26.91 4.47
N ARG A 83 -0.42 -26.95 3.18
CA ARG A 83 0.59 -26.08 2.57
C ARG A 83 0.22 -24.60 2.73
N LEU A 84 -1.01 -24.22 2.39
CA LEU A 84 -1.50 -22.85 2.50
C LEU A 84 -1.56 -22.37 3.95
N LYS A 85 -1.99 -23.24 4.87
CA LYS A 85 -2.00 -22.93 6.31
C LYS A 85 -0.59 -22.59 6.81
N LYS A 86 0.39 -23.43 6.49
CA LYS A 86 1.80 -23.21 6.88
C LYS A 86 2.37 -21.93 6.27
N GLU A 87 2.08 -21.67 4.99
CA GLU A 87 2.51 -20.45 4.29
C GLU A 87 1.92 -19.19 4.95
N TYR A 88 0.64 -19.22 5.33
CA TYR A 88 -0.02 -18.12 6.02
C TYR A 88 0.56 -17.88 7.43
N GLU A 89 0.78 -18.94 8.20
CA GLU A 89 1.40 -18.85 9.52
C GLU A 89 2.82 -18.26 9.45
N GLU A 90 3.62 -18.68 8.46
CA GLU A 90 4.97 -18.13 8.26
C GLU A 90 4.94 -16.64 7.87
N LYS A 91 4.06 -16.24 6.94
CA LYS A 91 3.90 -14.83 6.56
C LYS A 91 3.43 -13.99 7.74
N LEU A 92 2.47 -14.48 8.53
CA LEU A 92 1.98 -13.81 9.71
C LEU A 92 3.09 -13.61 10.76
N ALA A 93 3.92 -14.63 10.97
CA ALA A 93 5.06 -14.54 11.88
C ALA A 93 6.08 -13.49 11.41
N LYS A 94 6.44 -13.47 10.13
CA LYS A 94 7.36 -12.46 9.55
C LYS A 94 6.82 -11.04 9.72
N VAL A 95 5.54 -10.82 9.46
CA VAL A 95 4.90 -9.50 9.63
C VAL A 95 4.91 -9.07 11.09
N LYS A 96 4.58 -9.95 12.04
CA LYS A 96 4.62 -9.63 13.48
C LYS A 96 6.02 -9.23 13.94
N VAL A 97 7.05 -9.98 13.54
CA VAL A 97 8.44 -9.67 13.87
C VAL A 97 8.87 -8.33 13.26
N GLY A 98 8.55 -8.11 11.98
CA GLY A 98 8.87 -6.85 11.28
C GLY A 98 8.18 -5.64 11.92
N TYR A 99 6.90 -5.80 12.28
CA TYR A 99 6.14 -4.75 12.96
C TYR A 99 6.75 -4.42 14.33
N ALA A 100 7.02 -5.42 15.17
CA ALA A 100 7.65 -5.21 16.47
C ALA A 100 9.01 -4.51 16.35
N ALA A 101 9.85 -4.92 15.39
CA ALA A 101 11.14 -4.28 15.14
C ALA A 101 11.02 -2.83 14.62
N SER A 102 9.97 -2.52 13.85
CA SER A 102 9.70 -1.16 13.41
C SER A 102 9.18 -0.27 14.55
N GLU A 103 8.35 -0.83 15.43
CA GLU A 103 7.80 -0.15 16.60
C GLU A 103 8.92 0.22 17.60
N THR A 104 9.85 -0.70 17.87
CA THR A 104 10.99 -0.42 18.76
C THR A 104 11.87 0.70 18.20
N LYS A 105 12.23 0.64 16.91
CA LYS A 105 13.02 1.70 16.24
C LYS A 105 12.33 3.05 16.28
N LEU A 106 11.01 3.10 16.09
CA LEU A 106 10.26 4.35 16.16
C LEU A 106 10.25 4.94 17.58
N LYS A 107 10.11 4.11 18.61
CA LYS A 107 10.17 4.55 20.01
C LYS A 107 11.55 5.10 20.39
N GLU A 108 12.62 4.41 19.97
CA GLU A 108 14.00 4.88 20.19
C GLU A 108 14.25 6.24 19.51
N ASN A 109 13.80 6.38 18.26
CA ASN A 109 13.93 7.64 17.52
C ASN A 109 13.12 8.78 18.16
N ALA A 110 11.90 8.50 18.63
CA ALA A 110 11.08 9.49 19.34
C ALA A 110 11.76 9.97 20.62
N ALA A 111 12.27 9.04 21.44
CA ALA A 111 13.01 9.38 22.66
C ALA A 111 14.26 10.24 22.36
N ALA A 112 15.04 9.87 21.34
CA ALA A 112 16.21 10.65 20.94
C ALA A 112 15.86 12.05 20.39
N GLN A 113 14.70 12.21 19.75
CA GLN A 113 14.21 13.51 19.30
C GLN A 113 13.73 14.36 20.48
N ASP A 114 13.00 13.79 21.43
CA ASP A 114 12.54 14.49 22.63
C ASP A 114 13.71 15.03 23.45
N GLU A 115 14.78 14.25 23.61
CA GLU A 115 16.01 14.70 24.27
C GLU A 115 16.65 15.90 23.55
N LYS A 116 16.74 15.86 22.21
CA LYS A 116 17.28 16.97 21.41
C LYS A 116 16.41 18.23 21.51
N ILE A 117 15.08 18.08 21.45
CA ILE A 117 14.15 19.19 21.59
C ILE A 117 14.29 19.83 22.97
N SER A 118 14.38 19.02 24.03
CA SER A 118 14.59 19.50 25.40
C SER A 118 15.90 20.30 25.52
N LYS A 119 16.99 19.79 24.95
CA LYS A 119 18.29 20.49 24.92
C LYS A 119 18.20 21.82 24.18
N PHE A 120 17.69 21.82 22.94
CA PHE A 120 17.59 23.05 22.13
C PHE A 120 16.61 24.07 22.73
N SER A 121 15.56 23.64 23.41
CA SER A 121 14.65 24.57 24.09
C SER A 121 15.38 25.34 25.19
N LYS A 122 16.23 24.67 25.99
CA LYS A 122 17.03 25.33 27.03
C LYS A 122 18.02 26.32 26.45
N GLU A 123 18.78 25.91 25.44
CA GLU A 123 19.76 26.77 24.76
C GLU A 123 19.08 28.01 24.13
N ARG A 124 17.89 27.84 23.54
CA ARG A 124 17.09 28.96 23.03
C ARG A 124 16.70 29.92 24.14
N ASP A 125 16.19 29.42 25.26
CA ASP A 125 15.72 30.27 26.36
C ASP A 125 16.88 31.06 26.99
N GLU A 126 18.06 30.44 27.14
CA GLU A 126 19.29 31.10 27.58
C GLU A 126 19.75 32.18 26.59
N ALA A 127 19.75 31.88 25.29
CA ALA A 127 20.12 32.84 24.25
C ALA A 127 19.15 34.03 24.19
N VAL A 128 17.85 33.80 24.39
CA VAL A 128 16.83 34.86 24.45
C VAL A 128 17.04 35.75 25.66
N LEU A 129 17.33 35.18 26.84
CA LEU A 129 17.67 35.96 28.03
C LEU A 129 18.91 36.82 27.81
N SER A 130 19.98 36.24 27.24
CA SER A 130 21.22 36.97 26.95
C SER A 130 21.02 38.09 25.92
N ALA A 131 20.23 37.85 24.87
CA ALA A 131 19.89 38.88 23.89
C ALA A 131 19.10 40.03 24.52
N GLY A 132 18.18 39.73 25.45
CA GLY A 132 17.46 40.74 26.22
C GLY A 132 18.40 41.62 27.05
N THR A 133 19.30 41.02 27.82
CA THR A 133 20.26 41.78 28.65
C THR A 133 21.19 42.65 27.80
N LEU A 134 21.64 42.16 26.64
CA LEU A 134 22.48 42.92 25.73
C LEU A 134 21.73 44.09 25.09
N SER A 135 20.43 43.92 24.81
CA SER A 135 19.59 45.00 24.30
C SER A 135 19.43 46.13 25.32
N ASP A 136 19.21 45.78 26.59
CA ASP A 136 19.10 46.77 27.69
C ASP A 136 20.42 47.49 27.92
N GLU A 137 21.54 46.76 27.94
CA GLU A 137 22.88 47.35 28.09
C GLU A 137 23.21 48.28 26.92
N LYS A 138 22.87 47.89 25.69
CA LYS A 138 23.04 48.74 24.51
C LYS A 138 22.26 50.04 24.65
N ALA A 139 20.99 49.98 25.05
CA ALA A 139 20.16 51.18 25.22
C ALA A 139 20.74 52.12 26.30
N ARG A 140 21.24 51.56 27.41
CA ARG A 140 21.92 52.33 28.45
C ARG A 140 23.18 53.02 27.92
N LEU A 141 24.05 52.28 27.23
CA LEU A 141 25.28 52.82 26.67
C LEU A 141 25.01 53.88 25.60
N GLU A 142 23.99 53.70 24.76
CA GLU A 142 23.56 54.71 23.80
C GLU A 142 23.15 56.01 24.52
N ASN A 143 22.40 55.92 25.62
CA ASN A 143 22.04 57.09 26.42
C ASN A 143 23.28 57.75 27.06
N ASP A 144 24.14 56.97 27.72
CA ASP A 144 25.37 57.48 28.35
C ASP A 144 26.26 58.22 27.33
N VAL A 145 26.38 57.69 26.11
CA VAL A 145 27.11 58.34 25.01
C VAL A 145 26.47 59.68 24.63
N THR A 146 25.15 59.75 24.51
CA THR A 146 24.47 61.01 24.18
C THR A 146 24.61 62.06 25.29
N GLU A 147 24.53 61.67 26.56
CA GLU A 147 24.72 62.56 27.71
C GLU A 147 26.16 63.09 27.78
N LEU A 148 27.16 62.22 27.56
CA LEU A 148 28.57 62.61 27.53
C LEU A 148 28.86 63.57 26.36
N GLN A 149 28.29 63.33 25.18
CA GLN A 149 28.42 64.23 24.04
C GLN A 149 27.86 65.62 24.35
N LEU A 150 26.69 65.69 24.99
CA LEU A 150 26.08 66.96 25.40
C LEU A 150 26.91 67.68 26.47
N TYR A 151 27.40 66.95 27.47
CA TYR A 151 28.26 67.50 28.52
C TYR A 151 29.56 68.06 27.96
N ALA A 152 30.22 67.31 27.07
CA ALA A 152 31.43 67.76 26.40
C ALA A 152 31.17 69.04 25.58
N ALA A 153 30.09 69.08 24.79
CA ALA A 153 29.72 70.27 24.02
C ALA A 153 29.51 71.49 24.93
N ASN A 154 28.75 71.34 26.02
CA ASN A 154 28.53 72.43 26.97
C ASN A 154 29.82 72.92 27.64
N GLN A 155 30.72 72.01 28.06
CA GLN A 155 32.01 72.41 28.63
C GLN A 155 32.88 73.18 27.64
N TYR A 156 32.92 72.73 26.38
CA TYR A 156 33.67 73.44 25.34
C TYR A 156 33.07 74.83 25.09
N ASP A 157 31.75 74.95 25.01
CA ASP A 157 31.07 76.22 24.79
C ASP A 157 31.29 77.21 25.94
N GLU A 158 31.18 76.74 27.19
CA GLU A 158 31.44 77.54 28.40
C GLU A 158 32.91 77.97 28.49
N GLY A 159 33.84 77.03 28.32
CA GLY A 159 35.28 77.30 28.37
C GLY A 159 35.73 78.26 27.27
N PHE A 160 35.19 78.09 26.06
CA PHE A 160 35.42 79.01 24.95
C PHE A 160 34.88 80.41 25.25
N SER A 161 33.63 80.52 25.72
CA SER A 161 33.02 81.81 26.08
C SER A 161 33.83 82.55 27.15
N PHE A 162 34.27 81.84 28.19
CA PHE A 162 35.12 82.40 29.24
C PHE A 162 36.48 82.89 28.71
N ALA A 163 37.12 82.12 27.83
CA ALA A 163 38.36 82.54 27.19
C ALA A 163 38.18 83.82 26.35
N ILE A 164 37.08 83.93 25.59
CA ILE A 164 36.74 85.14 24.83
C ILE A 164 36.56 86.36 25.75
N GLU A 165 35.89 86.20 26.90
CA GLU A 165 35.74 87.27 27.88
C GLU A 165 37.08 87.75 28.45
N GLN A 166 37.99 86.82 28.79
CA GLN A 166 39.34 87.18 29.23
C GLN A 166 40.12 87.96 28.15
N VAL A 167 40.02 87.54 26.89
CA VAL A 167 40.68 88.22 25.77
C VAL A 167 40.13 89.63 25.59
N LYS A 168 38.81 89.83 25.66
CA LYS A 168 38.18 91.17 25.60
C LYS A 168 38.66 92.09 26.72
N LEU A 169 38.89 91.56 27.92
CA LEU A 169 39.39 92.34 29.05
C LEU A 169 40.83 92.83 28.80
N LEU A 170 41.70 91.99 28.24
CA LEU A 170 43.09 92.34 27.94
C LEU A 170 43.24 93.23 26.70
N PHE A 171 42.30 93.14 25.75
CA PHE A 171 42.31 93.87 24.48
C PHE A 171 40.94 94.54 24.21
N PRO A 172 40.68 95.73 24.79
CA PRO A 172 39.36 96.38 24.71
C PRO A 172 38.95 96.82 23.30
N ASP A 173 39.93 97.15 22.46
CA ASP A 173 39.71 97.60 21.08
C ASP A 173 39.60 96.44 20.07
N LEU A 174 39.57 95.19 20.56
CA LEU A 174 39.51 94.01 19.71
C LEU A 174 38.17 93.91 18.97
N ASP A 175 38.24 93.80 17.65
CA ASP A 175 37.06 93.63 16.79
C ASP A 175 36.45 92.24 16.95
N VAL A 176 35.36 92.17 17.71
CA VAL A 176 34.60 90.94 17.99
C VAL A 176 34.03 90.33 16.70
N GLY A 177 33.73 91.15 15.68
CA GLY A 177 33.24 90.68 14.38
C GLY A 177 34.29 89.85 13.65
N ARG A 178 35.53 90.35 13.57
CA ARG A 178 36.66 89.60 12.98
C ARG A 178 37.09 88.39 13.80
N LEU A 179 36.96 88.45 15.13
CA LEU A 179 37.26 87.29 15.98
C LEU A 179 36.26 86.15 15.75
N GLY A 180 35.00 86.47 15.47
CA GLY A 180 33.97 85.48 15.10
C GLY A 180 34.21 84.80 13.74
N GLU A 181 35.10 85.31 12.90
CA GLU A 181 35.54 84.64 11.66
C GLU A 181 36.56 83.51 11.93
N ALA A 182 37.17 83.49 13.13
CA ALA A 182 38.08 82.44 13.54
C ALA A 182 37.27 81.18 13.90
N ASP A 183 37.36 80.17 13.03
CA ASP A 183 36.80 78.83 13.22
C ASP A 183 37.90 77.90 13.73
N VAL A 184 37.57 76.94 14.58
CA VAL A 184 38.45 75.84 15.00
C VAL A 184 38.96 75.04 13.79
N MET A 185 38.18 74.98 12.72
CA MET A 185 38.56 74.33 11.47
C MET A 185 39.45 75.20 10.57
N ASN A 186 39.87 76.39 11.03
CA ASN A 186 40.79 77.28 10.32
C ASN A 186 42.12 77.41 11.09
N GLN A 187 43.20 77.63 10.35
CA GLN A 187 44.53 77.91 10.85
C GLN A 187 45.03 79.27 10.37
N ILE A 188 46.03 79.83 11.05
CA ILE A 188 46.63 81.11 10.68
C ILE A 188 47.89 80.83 9.85
N ILE A 189 47.86 81.19 8.57
CA ILE A 189 49.03 81.18 7.67
C ILE A 189 49.26 82.61 7.19
N ASP A 190 50.47 83.13 7.41
CA ASP A 190 50.88 84.49 7.00
C ASP A 190 49.90 85.60 7.44
N GLY A 191 49.33 85.46 8.64
CA GLY A 191 48.38 86.42 9.21
C GLY A 191 46.97 86.37 8.59
N LYS A 192 46.65 85.36 7.78
CA LYS A 192 45.32 85.11 7.23
C LYS A 192 44.75 83.80 7.77
N LEU A 193 43.43 83.80 8.03
CA LEU A 193 42.68 82.59 8.36
C LEU A 193 42.44 81.78 7.07
N VAL A 194 42.82 80.52 7.09
CA VAL A 194 42.60 79.55 6.01
C VAL A 194 42.14 78.21 6.61
N PRO A 195 41.41 77.35 5.89
CA PRO A 195 41.03 76.04 6.40
C PRO A 195 42.23 75.21 6.87
N TYR A 196 42.09 74.57 8.03
CA TYR A 196 43.05 73.64 8.59
C TYR A 196 43.06 72.35 7.76
N ILE A 197 44.25 71.88 7.43
CA ILE A 197 44.47 70.61 6.73
C ILE A 197 45.27 69.73 7.69
N PRO A 198 44.70 68.64 8.22
CA PRO A 198 45.42 67.73 9.09
C PRO A 198 46.64 67.14 8.36
N PRO A 199 47.80 67.00 9.03
CA PRO A 199 48.93 66.27 8.47
C PRO A 199 48.58 64.79 8.29
N GLU A 200 49.04 64.19 7.18
CA GLU A 200 48.94 62.74 6.89
C GLU A 200 49.68 61.86 7.90
#